data_AF-A0A3D2RHK1-F1
#
_entry.id   AF-A0A3D2RHK1-F1
#
_cell.length_a   1.000
_cell.length_b   1.000
_cell.length_c   1.000
_cell.angle_alpha   90.00
_cell.angle_beta   90.00
_cell.angle_gamma   90.00
#
_symmetry.space_group_name_H-M   'P 1'
#
loop_
_entity.id
_entity.type
_entity.pdbx_description
1 polymer ?
#
loop_
_entity_poly.entity_id
_entity_poly.type
_entity_poly.pdbx_seq_one_letter_code
_entity_poly.pdbx_strand_id
1 'polypeptide(L)'
;MHHAIPDGDSAAVLRDEIEYELPLTPFSSWVSGRFVLEKFDRMFSYRHRVTRDDLAAHESFRGRGPLSVYVTGSGGLVGSTLIPFLTTGGHSVVSLPRPNGPAKLRMSSGSIDAVVHLAGAPIDGRWSAARKASILKSRVDGTRRLCEWITRLHDRPQVLVCASAIGYYGNRESDWLDESSNRGEGFLSDVCAQWESATQRVSDAGIRVVHLRFGVVLSARGGSLRRMLPPFRAGLGGRL
;
A
#
# COMPACT_ATOMS: atom_id res chain seq x y z
N MET A 1 5.29 22.46 18.25
CA MET A 1 6.29 22.82 17.23
C MET A 1 7.14 21.60 16.86
N HIS A 2 7.70 21.57 15.65
CA HIS A 2 8.57 20.51 15.14
C HIS A 2 9.93 21.12 14.83
N HIS A 3 11.01 20.62 15.44
CA HIS A 3 12.37 21.13 15.26
C HIS A 3 13.28 20.01 14.77
N ALA A 4 13.96 20.23 13.64
CA ALA A 4 15.09 19.40 13.22
C ALA A 4 16.36 20.14 13.61
N ILE A 5 17.04 19.65 14.64
CA ILE A 5 18.25 20.27 15.20
C ILE A 5 19.44 19.56 14.57
N PRO A 6 20.34 20.25 13.84
CA PRO A 6 21.54 19.63 13.28
C PRO A 6 22.38 18.96 14.38
N ASP A 7 22.85 17.75 14.10
CA ASP A 7 23.78 16.99 14.94
C ASP A 7 24.99 16.60 14.09
N GLY A 8 25.95 17.52 14.01
CA GLY A 8 27.06 17.46 13.05
C GLY A 8 26.61 17.63 11.59
N ASP A 9 27.43 17.14 10.65
CA ASP A 9 27.25 17.37 9.20
C ASP A 9 26.31 16.36 8.53
N SER A 10 26.00 15.24 9.19
CA SER A 10 25.31 14.10 8.59
C SER A 10 24.10 13.59 9.36
N ALA A 11 23.77 14.19 10.50
CA ALA A 11 22.63 13.79 11.30
C ALA A 11 21.83 15.01 11.81
N ALA A 12 20.62 14.73 12.27
CA ALA A 12 19.77 15.71 12.92
C ALA A 12 18.89 15.03 13.98
N VAL A 13 18.64 15.74 15.06
CA VAL A 13 17.69 15.35 16.10
C VAL A 13 16.33 15.95 15.79
N LEU A 14 15.32 15.10 15.58
CA LEU A 14 13.94 15.53 15.47
C LEU A 14 13.32 15.67 16.87
N ARG A 15 12.99 16.90 17.26
CA ARG A 15 12.31 17.23 18.51
C ARG A 15 10.91 17.75 18.24
N ASP A 16 9.92 17.09 18.84
CA ASP A 16 8.53 17.53 18.80
C ASP A 16 8.10 18.05 20.17
N GLU A 17 7.44 19.21 20.16
CA GLU A 17 6.91 19.86 21.37
C GLU A 17 5.41 20.13 21.16
N ILE A 18 4.57 19.73 22.11
CA ILE A 18 3.12 20.01 22.07
C ILE A 18 2.73 20.78 23.31
N GLU A 19 2.07 21.90 23.08
CA GLU A 19 1.20 22.55 24.06
C GLU A 19 -0.24 22.13 23.77
N TYR A 20 -0.97 21.69 24.79
CA TYR A 20 -2.36 21.27 24.64
C TYR A 20 -3.19 21.71 25.85
N GLU A 21 -4.45 22.03 25.59
CA GLU A 21 -5.48 22.28 26.60
C GLU A 21 -6.64 21.31 26.40
N LEU A 22 -7.19 20.77 27.49
CA LEU A 22 -8.34 19.88 27.45
C LEU A 22 -9.63 20.67 27.69
N PRO A 23 -10.68 20.51 26.86
CA PRO A 23 -11.93 21.20 27.08
C PRO A 23 -12.69 20.62 28.29
N LEU A 24 -13.03 21.49 29.26
CA LEU A 24 -13.94 21.33 30.41
C LEU A 24 -13.45 20.51 31.66
N THR A 25 -13.32 21.29 32.77
CA THR A 25 -13.53 21.01 34.22
C THR A 25 -12.53 20.21 35.10
N PRO A 26 -12.37 20.59 36.41
CA PRO A 26 -11.23 20.22 37.27
C PRO A 26 -11.24 18.77 37.79
N PHE A 27 -12.31 18.02 37.57
CA PHE A 27 -12.40 16.59 37.92
C PHE A 27 -11.89 15.66 36.82
N SER A 28 -11.75 16.16 35.59
CA SER A 28 -11.32 15.37 34.43
C SER A 28 -9.80 15.34 34.27
N SER A 29 -9.07 16.36 34.74
CA SER A 29 -7.64 16.58 34.44
C SER A 29 -6.70 15.45 34.90
N TRP A 30 -6.95 14.84 36.07
CA TRP A 30 -6.06 13.82 36.62
C TRP A 30 -6.18 12.46 35.92
N VAL A 31 -7.40 12.04 35.54
CA VAL A 31 -7.65 10.75 34.85
C VAL A 31 -7.48 10.88 33.33
N SER A 32 -7.93 12.00 32.75
CA SER A 32 -7.77 12.24 31.31
C SER A 32 -6.33 12.56 30.92
N GLY A 33 -5.56 13.23 31.78
CA GLY A 33 -4.18 13.62 31.51
C GLY A 33 -3.28 12.43 31.16
N ARG A 34 -3.28 11.37 31.99
CA ARG A 34 -2.45 10.17 31.73
C ARG A 34 -2.86 9.46 30.44
N PHE A 35 -4.15 9.31 30.19
CA PHE A 35 -4.66 8.69 28.97
C PHE A 35 -4.32 9.48 27.70
N VAL A 36 -4.36 10.81 27.80
CA VAL A 36 -4.00 11.74 26.72
C VAL A 36 -2.48 11.70 26.47
N LEU A 37 -1.67 11.72 27.53
CA LEU A 37 -0.21 11.59 27.43
C LEU A 37 0.19 10.25 26.79
N GLU A 38 -0.39 9.12 27.20
CA GLU A 38 -0.13 7.83 26.55
C GLU A 38 -0.55 7.81 25.07
N LYS A 39 -1.57 8.59 24.67
CA LYS A 39 -1.94 8.75 23.26
C LYS A 39 -0.91 9.58 22.51
N PHE A 40 -0.42 10.66 23.10
CA PHE A 40 0.65 11.47 22.52
C PHE A 40 1.93 10.66 22.38
N ASP A 41 2.35 9.93 23.41
CA ASP A 41 3.53 9.08 23.36
C ASP A 41 3.43 8.04 22.24
N ARG A 42 2.28 7.38 22.10
CA ARG A 42 2.04 6.43 21.00
C ARG A 42 2.08 7.10 19.63
N MET A 43 1.46 8.27 19.50
CA MET A 43 1.44 9.03 18.25
C MET A 43 2.85 9.47 17.86
N PHE A 44 3.63 10.02 18.79
CA PHE A 44 5.00 10.48 18.54
C PHE A 44 5.96 9.34 18.28
N SER A 45 5.91 8.28 19.09
CA SER A 45 6.70 7.08 18.86
C SER A 45 6.45 6.50 17.46
N TYR A 46 5.18 6.47 17.03
CA TYR A 46 4.83 6.05 15.68
C TYR A 46 5.42 6.99 14.61
N ARG A 47 5.24 8.30 14.77
CA ARG A 47 5.76 9.31 13.82
C ARG A 47 7.28 9.24 13.69
N HIS A 48 8.01 9.28 14.81
CA HIS A 48 9.48 9.24 14.82
C HIS A 48 10.01 7.96 14.20
N ARG A 49 9.41 6.82 14.53
CA ARG A 49 9.80 5.54 13.92
C ARG A 49 9.59 5.55 12.42
N VAL A 50 8.40 5.94 11.93
CA VAL A 50 8.11 6.00 10.49
C VAL A 50 9.06 6.97 9.79
N THR A 51 9.25 8.18 10.32
CA THR A 51 10.17 9.16 9.72
C THR A 51 11.59 8.61 9.63
N ARG A 52 12.11 8.00 10.70
CA ARG A 52 13.43 7.39 10.70
C ARG A 52 13.54 6.25 9.68
N ASP A 53 12.57 5.35 9.68
CA ASP A 53 12.59 4.17 8.80
C ASP A 53 12.46 4.59 7.32
N ASP A 54 11.63 5.61 7.02
CA ASP A 54 11.49 6.19 5.68
C ASP A 54 12.80 6.87 5.22
N LEU A 55 13.44 7.67 6.08
CA LEU A 55 14.72 8.30 5.78
C LEU A 55 15.83 7.26 5.53
N ALA A 56 15.90 6.21 6.36
CA ALA A 56 16.85 5.13 6.19
C ALA A 56 16.63 4.37 4.86
N ALA A 57 15.36 4.16 4.47
CA ALA A 57 15.04 3.57 3.19
C ALA A 57 15.47 4.47 2.02
N HIS A 58 15.21 5.79 2.09
CA HIS A 58 15.62 6.74 1.05
C HIS A 58 17.14 6.85 0.92
N GLU A 59 17.88 6.81 2.04
CA GLU A 59 19.34 6.84 2.03
C GLU A 59 19.92 5.65 1.23
N SER A 60 19.28 4.47 1.29
CA SER A 60 19.72 3.31 0.50
C SER A 60 19.62 3.51 -1.03
N PHE A 61 18.89 4.52 -1.48
CA PHE A 61 18.75 4.92 -2.88
C PHE A 61 19.41 6.27 -3.19
N ARG A 62 20.24 6.80 -2.27
CA ARG A 62 20.95 8.06 -2.46
C ARG A 62 21.78 8.03 -3.75
N GLY A 63 21.76 9.16 -4.45
CA GLY A 63 22.43 9.32 -5.75
C GLY A 63 21.63 8.81 -6.95
N ARG A 64 20.48 8.16 -6.74
CA ARG A 64 19.50 7.94 -7.82
C ARG A 64 18.67 9.20 -8.02
N GLY A 65 18.44 9.56 -9.28
CA GLY A 65 17.60 10.70 -9.64
C GLY A 65 16.12 10.47 -9.31
N PRO A 66 15.33 11.55 -9.24
CA PRO A 66 13.88 11.46 -9.07
C PRO A 66 13.24 10.74 -10.25
N LEU A 67 12.07 10.13 -10.02
CA LEU A 67 11.30 9.38 -11.02
C LEU A 67 9.87 9.90 -11.07
N SER A 68 9.23 9.74 -12.22
CA SER A 68 7.81 9.96 -12.45
C SER A 68 7.06 8.64 -12.33
N VAL A 69 6.32 8.48 -11.23
CA VAL A 69 5.65 7.23 -10.84
C VAL A 69 4.13 7.38 -10.92
N TYR A 70 3.48 6.56 -11.74
CA TYR A 70 2.04 6.60 -11.94
C TYR A 70 1.37 5.50 -11.12
N VAL A 71 0.44 5.86 -10.23
CA VAL A 71 -0.12 4.93 -9.23
C VAL A 71 -1.63 4.84 -9.38
N THR A 72 -2.15 3.64 -9.68
CA THR A 72 -3.60 3.36 -9.53
C THR A 72 -3.88 2.85 -8.11
N GLY A 73 -5.10 3.06 -7.62
CA GLY A 73 -5.45 2.64 -6.25
C GLY A 73 -4.82 3.52 -5.16
N SER A 74 -4.48 4.76 -5.52
CA SER A 74 -3.86 5.77 -4.66
C SER A 74 -4.63 6.05 -3.38
N GLY A 75 -5.97 6.07 -3.44
CA GLY A 75 -6.83 6.25 -2.26
C GLY A 75 -6.98 5.01 -1.37
N GLY A 76 -6.39 3.87 -1.75
CA GLY A 76 -6.44 2.62 -0.97
C GLY A 76 -5.46 2.62 0.20
N LEU A 77 -5.55 1.59 1.05
CA LEU A 77 -4.71 1.46 2.25
C LEU A 77 -3.19 1.49 1.93
N VAL A 78 -2.76 0.70 0.94
CA VAL A 78 -1.36 0.65 0.51
C VAL A 78 -0.98 1.93 -0.25
N GLY A 79 -1.81 2.36 -1.21
CA GLY A 79 -1.55 3.55 -2.03
C GLY A 79 -1.39 4.83 -1.19
N SER A 80 -2.22 5.02 -0.18
CA SER A 80 -2.18 6.20 0.71
C SER A 80 -0.93 6.26 1.61
N THR A 81 -0.19 5.16 1.72
CA THR A 81 1.10 5.11 2.43
C THR A 81 2.26 5.19 1.44
N LEU A 82 2.15 4.53 0.28
CA LEU A 82 3.18 4.54 -0.77
C LEU A 82 3.43 5.94 -1.34
N ILE A 83 2.37 6.73 -1.57
CA ILE A 83 2.50 8.04 -2.21
C ILE A 83 3.34 9.01 -1.37
N PRO A 84 3.04 9.26 -0.08
CA PRO A 84 3.89 10.11 0.76
C PRO A 84 5.33 9.60 0.86
N PHE A 85 5.52 8.27 0.95
CA PHE A 85 6.86 7.67 0.97
C PHE A 85 7.65 8.03 -0.29
N LEU A 86 7.08 7.82 -1.49
CA LEU A 86 7.75 8.15 -2.75
C LEU A 86 7.99 9.66 -2.90
N THR A 87 6.99 10.49 -2.57
CA THR A 87 7.12 11.95 -2.71
C THR A 87 8.15 12.54 -1.76
N THR A 88 8.27 12.04 -0.53
CA THR A 88 9.32 12.46 0.42
C THR A 88 10.72 12.03 0.00
N GLY A 89 10.83 10.96 -0.81
CA GLY A 89 12.07 10.57 -1.49
C GLY A 89 12.41 11.40 -2.73
N GLY A 90 11.59 12.41 -3.09
CA GLY A 90 11.81 13.30 -4.22
C GLY A 90 11.18 12.84 -5.55
N HIS A 91 10.45 11.72 -5.58
CA HIS A 91 9.75 11.28 -6.79
C HIS A 91 8.48 12.11 -7.07
N SER A 92 8.19 12.32 -8.35
CA SER A 92 6.90 12.86 -8.78
C SER A 92 5.89 11.71 -8.87
N VAL A 93 4.74 11.85 -8.21
CA VAL A 93 3.74 10.78 -8.15
C VAL A 93 2.42 11.25 -8.72
N VAL A 94 1.94 10.55 -9.76
CA VAL A 94 0.66 10.85 -10.42
C VAL A 94 -0.36 9.79 -10.07
N SER A 95 -1.47 10.21 -9.45
CA SER A 95 -2.59 9.31 -9.19
C SER A 95 -3.40 9.05 -10.45
N LEU A 96 -3.48 7.77 -10.84
CA LEU A 96 -4.34 7.31 -11.93
C LEU A 96 -5.72 6.89 -11.41
N PRO A 97 -6.81 7.17 -12.14
CA PRO A 97 -8.12 6.65 -11.80
C PRO A 97 -8.13 5.11 -11.89
N ARG A 98 -9.14 4.49 -11.28
CA ARG A 98 -9.34 3.04 -11.43
C ARG A 98 -9.57 2.72 -12.92
N PRO A 99 -8.82 1.78 -13.54
CA PRO A 99 -8.98 1.44 -14.96
C PRO A 99 -10.37 0.92 -15.35
N ASN A 100 -11.10 0.38 -14.37
CA ASN A 100 -12.49 -0.08 -14.51
C ASN A 100 -13.54 1.00 -14.21
N GLY A 101 -13.10 2.23 -13.90
CA GLY A 101 -13.97 3.37 -13.65
C GLY A 101 -14.40 4.08 -14.94
N PRO A 102 -15.30 5.07 -14.84
CA PRO A 102 -15.77 5.85 -15.99
C PRO A 102 -14.69 6.81 -16.53
N ALA A 103 -13.70 7.17 -15.71
CA ALA A 103 -12.62 8.07 -16.09
C ALA A 103 -11.60 7.36 -16.99
N LYS A 104 -11.26 7.99 -18.11
CA LYS A 104 -10.22 7.48 -19.02
C LYS A 104 -8.84 7.61 -18.39
N LEU A 105 -7.99 6.61 -18.59
CA LEU A 105 -6.56 6.72 -18.32
C LEU A 105 -5.97 7.71 -19.33
N ARG A 106 -5.36 8.78 -18.83
CA ARG A 106 -4.70 9.81 -19.66
C ARG A 106 -3.34 10.09 -19.05
N MET A 107 -2.37 10.38 -19.91
CA MET A 107 -1.10 10.92 -19.44
C MET A 107 -1.36 12.33 -18.89
N SER A 108 -0.85 12.63 -17.69
CA SER A 108 -0.44 14.01 -17.39
C SER A 108 0.81 14.34 -18.20
N SER A 109 1.06 15.63 -18.45
CA SER A 109 2.27 16.12 -19.11
C SER A 109 3.52 15.55 -18.44
N GLY A 110 4.40 14.86 -19.20
CA GLY A 110 5.67 14.32 -18.72
C GLY A 110 5.94 12.87 -19.14
N SER A 111 7.17 12.41 -18.90
CA SER A 111 7.57 11.02 -19.05
C SER A 111 7.00 10.15 -17.91
N ILE A 112 6.89 8.85 -18.16
CA ILE A 112 6.47 7.86 -17.16
C ILE A 112 7.63 6.89 -16.99
N ASP A 113 8.26 6.89 -15.82
CA ASP A 113 9.38 5.98 -15.55
C ASP A 113 8.86 4.64 -15.01
N ALA A 114 7.83 4.68 -14.17
CA ALA A 114 7.25 3.49 -13.55
C ALA A 114 5.73 3.60 -13.39
N VAL A 115 5.05 2.46 -13.47
CA VAL A 115 3.63 2.32 -13.13
C VAL A 115 3.46 1.35 -11.98
N VAL A 116 2.68 1.75 -10.96
CA VAL A 116 2.32 0.92 -9.81
C VAL A 116 0.80 0.67 -9.81
N HIS A 117 0.40 -0.58 -9.96
CA HIS A 117 -0.99 -0.99 -10.04
C HIS A 117 -1.49 -1.61 -8.73
N LEU A 118 -2.16 -0.82 -7.89
CA LEU A 118 -2.74 -1.27 -6.61
C LEU A 118 -4.29 -1.28 -6.63
N ALA A 119 -4.91 -0.90 -7.75
CA ALA A 119 -6.36 -0.83 -7.83
C ALA A 119 -6.99 -2.23 -7.83
N GLY A 120 -7.87 -2.49 -6.87
CA GLY A 120 -8.69 -3.70 -6.81
C GLY A 120 -9.91 -3.49 -5.91
N ALA A 121 -10.99 -4.22 -6.16
CA ALA A 121 -12.13 -4.22 -5.25
C ALA A 121 -11.76 -4.96 -3.95
N PRO A 122 -12.23 -4.52 -2.77
CA PRO A 122 -11.98 -5.28 -1.54
C PRO A 122 -12.61 -6.69 -1.64
N ILE A 123 -11.95 -7.68 -1.05
CA ILE A 123 -12.40 -9.10 -1.04
C ILE A 123 -13.38 -9.42 0.09
N ASP A 124 -13.80 -8.41 0.84
CA ASP A 124 -14.66 -8.56 2.01
C ASP A 124 -16.12 -8.85 1.65
N GLY A 125 -16.87 -9.32 2.65
CA GLY A 125 -18.30 -9.59 2.54
C GLY A 125 -18.65 -11.04 2.21
N ARG A 126 -19.93 -11.29 1.94
CA ARG A 126 -20.47 -12.62 1.68
C ARG A 126 -20.09 -13.10 0.27
N TRP A 127 -19.63 -14.35 0.18
CA TRP A 127 -19.21 -14.98 -1.07
C TRP A 127 -20.41 -15.47 -1.89
N SER A 128 -20.93 -14.60 -2.76
CA SER A 128 -21.90 -14.97 -3.81
C SER A 128 -21.23 -15.12 -5.17
N ALA A 129 -21.90 -15.78 -6.13
CA ALA A 129 -21.43 -15.88 -7.51
C ALA A 129 -21.21 -14.48 -8.13
N ALA A 130 -22.12 -13.54 -7.90
CA ALA A 130 -22.00 -12.16 -8.33
C ALA A 130 -20.78 -11.45 -7.71
N ARG A 131 -20.49 -11.69 -6.41
CA ARG A 131 -19.30 -11.13 -5.74
C ARG A 131 -18.01 -11.71 -6.32
N LYS A 132 -17.95 -13.03 -6.53
CA LYS A 132 -16.81 -13.70 -7.19
C LYS A 132 -16.55 -13.13 -8.59
N ALA A 133 -17.58 -13.01 -9.41
CA ALA A 133 -17.48 -12.41 -10.74
C ALA A 133 -16.99 -10.95 -10.69
N SER A 134 -17.51 -10.14 -9.75
CA SER A 134 -17.07 -8.76 -9.54
C SER A 134 -15.60 -8.67 -9.12
N ILE A 135 -15.15 -9.55 -8.23
CA ILE A 135 -13.74 -9.66 -7.82
C ILE A 135 -12.89 -9.96 -9.04
N LEU A 136 -13.16 -11.03 -9.79
CA LEU A 136 -12.38 -11.42 -10.97
C LEU A 136 -12.32 -10.26 -11.99
N LYS A 137 -13.47 -9.68 -12.33
CA LYS A 137 -13.57 -8.53 -13.23
C LYS A 137 -12.72 -7.34 -12.76
N SER A 138 -12.79 -7.02 -11.46
CA SER A 138 -12.05 -5.87 -10.92
C SER A 138 -10.53 -6.03 -11.00
N ARG A 139 -10.01 -7.27 -10.92
CA ARG A 139 -8.59 -7.58 -11.09
C ARG A 139 -8.25 -7.64 -12.57
N VAL A 140 -8.82 -8.62 -13.26
CA VAL A 140 -8.38 -9.03 -14.60
C VAL A 140 -8.68 -7.95 -15.64
N ASP A 141 -9.91 -7.48 -15.75
CA ASP A 141 -10.27 -6.48 -16.76
C ASP A 141 -9.61 -5.13 -16.48
N GLY A 142 -9.41 -4.80 -15.20
CA GLY A 142 -8.75 -3.56 -14.79
C GLY A 142 -7.28 -3.56 -15.17
N THR A 143 -6.60 -4.67 -14.89
CA THR A 143 -5.21 -4.86 -15.27
C THR A 143 -5.05 -4.93 -16.79
N ARG A 144 -5.93 -5.63 -17.52
CA ARG A 144 -5.90 -5.66 -18.99
C ARG A 144 -5.99 -4.27 -19.59
N ARG A 145 -6.97 -3.46 -19.15
CA ARG A 145 -7.13 -2.07 -19.62
C ARG A 145 -5.92 -1.20 -19.32
N LEU A 146 -5.33 -1.34 -18.13
CA LEU A 146 -4.10 -0.63 -17.78
C LEU A 146 -2.93 -1.06 -18.68
N CYS A 147 -2.77 -2.36 -18.91
CA CYS A 147 -1.71 -2.91 -19.76
C CYS A 147 -1.87 -2.49 -21.23
N GLU A 148 -3.10 -2.49 -21.74
CA GLU A 148 -3.41 -1.94 -23.06
C GLU A 148 -3.06 -0.46 -23.16
N TRP A 149 -3.37 0.34 -22.14
CA TRP A 149 -2.98 1.74 -22.10
C TRP A 149 -1.46 1.91 -22.11
N ILE A 150 -0.73 1.17 -21.24
CA ILE A 150 0.74 1.20 -21.17
C ILE A 150 1.38 0.86 -22.52
N THR A 151 0.93 -0.20 -23.18
CA THR A 151 1.54 -0.66 -24.45
C THR A 151 1.29 0.28 -25.64
N ARG A 152 0.31 1.17 -25.54
CA ARG A 152 0.01 2.21 -26.52
C ARG A 152 0.78 3.51 -26.28
N LEU A 153 1.49 3.65 -25.17
CA LEU A 153 2.35 4.81 -24.92
C LEU A 153 3.51 4.81 -25.91
N HIS A 154 3.83 6.00 -26.41
CA HIS A 154 5.05 6.21 -27.20
C HIS A 154 6.28 6.00 -26.30
N ASP A 155 6.35 6.77 -25.21
CA ASP A 155 7.38 6.62 -24.19
C ASP A 155 6.87 5.67 -23.11
N ARG A 156 7.29 4.41 -23.21
CA ARG A 156 6.86 3.34 -22.33
C ARG A 156 7.63 3.38 -21.00
N PRO A 157 6.97 3.06 -19.87
CA PRO A 157 7.66 2.93 -18.59
C PRO A 157 8.66 1.79 -18.61
N GLN A 158 9.69 1.90 -17.76
CA GLN A 158 10.68 0.84 -17.59
C GLN A 158 10.13 -0.34 -16.78
N VAL A 159 9.15 -0.09 -15.92
CA VAL A 159 8.57 -1.11 -15.05
C VAL A 159 7.07 -0.92 -14.78
N LEU A 160 6.35 -2.04 -14.77
CA LEU A 160 5.03 -2.19 -14.14
C LEU A 160 5.17 -3.03 -12.86
N VAL A 161 4.89 -2.41 -11.71
CA VAL A 161 4.75 -3.11 -10.43
C VAL A 161 3.26 -3.35 -10.17
N CYS A 162 2.83 -4.60 -10.18
CA CYS A 162 1.43 -4.99 -10.08
C CYS A 162 1.16 -5.69 -8.76
N ALA A 163 0.13 -5.27 -8.04
CA ALA A 163 -0.36 -6.03 -6.89
C ALA A 163 -0.81 -7.43 -7.32
N SER A 164 -0.58 -8.40 -6.44
CA SER A 164 -1.12 -9.76 -6.46
C SER A 164 -1.48 -10.14 -5.03
N ALA A 165 -1.65 -11.42 -4.72
CA ALA A 165 -1.88 -11.89 -3.36
C ALA A 165 -1.32 -13.29 -3.13
N ILE A 166 -0.99 -13.62 -1.87
CA ILE A 166 -0.62 -14.98 -1.47
C ILE A 166 -1.73 -16.02 -1.74
N GLY A 167 -2.95 -15.55 -2.02
CA GLY A 167 -4.04 -16.41 -2.52
C GLY A 167 -3.67 -17.18 -3.79
N TYR A 168 -2.62 -16.79 -4.51
CA TYR A 168 -2.02 -17.56 -5.60
C TYR A 168 -1.64 -19.00 -5.20
N TYR A 169 -1.13 -19.20 -3.98
CA TYR A 169 -0.63 -20.49 -3.52
C TYR A 169 -1.71 -21.43 -3.00
N GLY A 170 -2.94 -20.93 -2.80
CA GLY A 170 -4.04 -21.68 -2.19
C GLY A 170 -3.81 -21.99 -0.71
N ASN A 171 -4.62 -22.89 -0.15
CA ASN A 171 -4.38 -23.41 1.20
C ASN A 171 -3.34 -24.53 1.12
N ARG A 172 -2.22 -24.38 1.82
CA ARG A 172 -1.10 -25.32 1.86
C ARG A 172 -0.75 -25.76 3.29
N GLU A 173 -1.71 -25.60 4.20
CA GLU A 173 -1.58 -25.95 5.61
C GLU A 173 -0.31 -25.38 6.25
N SER A 174 0.71 -26.22 6.46
CA SER A 174 1.97 -25.86 7.13
C SER A 174 3.19 -25.87 6.20
N ASP A 175 2.97 -25.99 4.87
CA ASP A 175 4.07 -25.97 3.92
C ASP A 175 4.73 -24.60 3.89
N TRP A 176 6.07 -24.59 3.84
CA TRP A 176 6.83 -23.39 3.56
C TRP A 176 6.68 -23.02 2.09
N LEU A 177 6.28 -21.78 1.82
CA LEU A 177 6.02 -21.27 0.47
C LEU A 177 6.91 -20.07 0.17
N ASP A 178 7.43 -20.06 -1.06
CA ASP A 178 8.19 -18.96 -1.64
C ASP A 178 7.67 -18.61 -3.05
N GLU A 179 8.30 -17.65 -3.72
CA GLU A 179 7.90 -17.20 -5.06
C GLU A 179 8.08 -18.26 -6.16
N SER A 180 8.89 -19.29 -5.90
CA SER A 180 9.09 -20.42 -6.82
C SER A 180 8.00 -21.49 -6.68
N SER A 181 7.20 -21.41 -5.62
CA SER A 181 6.16 -22.38 -5.32
C SER A 181 5.00 -22.33 -6.33
N ASN A 182 4.49 -23.51 -6.67
CA ASN A 182 3.42 -23.68 -7.64
C ASN A 182 2.10 -23.03 -7.19
N ARG A 183 1.31 -22.59 -8.17
CA ARG A 183 -0.08 -22.15 -7.95
C ARG A 183 -0.86 -23.21 -7.19
N GLY A 184 -1.68 -22.78 -6.24
CA GLY A 184 -2.65 -23.64 -5.57
C GLY A 184 -3.93 -23.83 -6.35
N GLU A 185 -4.92 -24.39 -5.67
CA GLU A 185 -6.24 -24.65 -6.20
C GLU A 185 -7.29 -23.68 -5.64
N GLY A 186 -8.46 -23.66 -6.30
CA GLY A 186 -9.61 -22.89 -5.86
C GLY A 186 -9.66 -21.46 -6.38
N PHE A 187 -10.80 -20.81 -6.11
CA PHE A 187 -11.19 -19.55 -6.74
C PHE A 187 -10.17 -18.42 -6.60
N LEU A 188 -9.54 -18.25 -5.42
CA LEU A 188 -8.57 -17.17 -5.22
C LEU A 188 -7.26 -17.43 -5.97
N SER A 189 -6.82 -18.67 -6.04
CA SER A 189 -5.66 -19.10 -6.83
C SER A 189 -5.87 -18.82 -8.30
N ASP A 190 -7.07 -19.15 -8.82
CA ASP A 190 -7.46 -18.87 -10.21
C ASP A 190 -7.53 -17.36 -10.51
N VAL A 191 -8.07 -16.57 -9.58
CA VAL A 191 -8.13 -15.11 -9.71
C VAL A 191 -6.72 -14.53 -9.77
N CYS A 192 -5.80 -14.95 -8.88
CA CYS A 192 -4.44 -14.44 -8.87
C CYS A 192 -3.67 -14.82 -10.15
N ALA A 193 -3.80 -16.07 -10.60
CA ALA A 193 -3.15 -16.50 -11.84
C ALA A 193 -3.68 -15.75 -13.08
N GLN A 194 -4.99 -15.55 -13.19
CA GLN A 194 -5.56 -14.74 -14.27
C GLN A 194 -5.17 -13.25 -14.15
N TRP A 195 -5.03 -12.74 -12.94
CA TRP A 195 -4.61 -11.37 -12.68
C TRP A 195 -3.15 -11.14 -13.08
N GLU A 196 -2.25 -12.05 -12.71
CA GLU A 196 -0.84 -12.02 -13.12
C GLU A 196 -0.72 -12.20 -14.64
N SER A 197 -1.44 -13.16 -15.24
CA SER A 197 -1.44 -13.36 -16.69
C SER A 197 -1.93 -12.13 -17.49
N ALA A 198 -2.80 -11.30 -16.90
CA ALA A 198 -3.28 -10.08 -17.55
C ALA A 198 -2.18 -9.05 -17.85
N THR A 199 -0.99 -9.16 -17.22
CA THR A 199 0.16 -8.29 -17.50
C THR A 199 1.08 -8.82 -18.59
N GLN A 200 0.83 -10.03 -19.13
CA GLN A 200 1.72 -10.67 -20.11
C GLN A 200 2.05 -9.74 -21.28
N ARG A 201 1.05 -9.02 -21.79
CA ARG A 201 1.21 -8.06 -22.89
C ARG A 201 2.26 -6.98 -22.62
N VAL A 202 2.41 -6.55 -21.37
CA VAL A 202 3.42 -5.54 -20.97
C VAL A 202 4.81 -6.18 -20.98
N SER A 203 4.93 -7.42 -20.49
CA SER A 203 6.17 -8.19 -20.57
C SER A 203 6.60 -8.47 -22.01
N ASP A 204 5.66 -8.88 -22.88
CA ASP A 204 5.90 -9.12 -24.30
C ASP A 204 6.34 -7.84 -25.05
N ALA A 205 5.96 -6.67 -24.53
CA ALA A 205 6.37 -5.37 -25.04
C ALA A 205 7.77 -4.93 -24.54
N GLY A 206 8.49 -5.80 -23.84
CA GLY A 206 9.84 -5.56 -23.31
C GLY A 206 9.88 -4.75 -22.01
N ILE A 207 8.74 -4.50 -21.37
CA ILE A 207 8.66 -3.75 -20.12
C ILE A 207 8.77 -4.72 -18.95
N ARG A 208 9.60 -4.40 -17.94
CA ARG A 208 9.75 -5.24 -16.75
C ARG A 208 8.44 -5.30 -15.96
N VAL A 209 7.98 -6.49 -15.62
CA VAL A 209 6.80 -6.68 -14.76
C VAL A 209 7.22 -7.30 -13.42
N VAL A 210 6.68 -6.78 -12.32
CA VAL A 210 6.87 -7.31 -10.96
C VAL A 210 5.52 -7.57 -10.33
N HIS A 211 5.29 -8.76 -9.78
CA HIS A 211 4.07 -9.14 -9.07
C HIS A 211 4.30 -9.14 -7.56
N LEU A 212 3.52 -8.34 -6.82
CA LEU A 212 3.60 -8.25 -5.37
C LEU A 212 2.54 -9.15 -4.73
N ARG A 213 2.88 -10.40 -4.40
CA ARG A 213 1.96 -11.35 -3.75
C ARG A 213 1.79 -11.00 -2.27
N PHE A 214 0.97 -9.97 -2.00
CA PHE A 214 0.74 -9.49 -0.64
C PHE A 214 0.10 -10.55 0.25
N GLY A 215 0.63 -10.67 1.47
CA GLY A 215 -0.05 -11.30 2.59
C GLY A 215 -1.14 -10.40 3.18
N VAL A 216 -1.55 -10.68 4.42
CA VAL A 216 -2.49 -9.81 5.13
C VAL A 216 -1.79 -8.51 5.52
N VAL A 217 -2.14 -7.41 4.86
CA VAL A 217 -1.63 -6.08 5.21
C VAL A 217 -2.30 -5.60 6.49
N LEU A 218 -1.50 -5.40 7.54
CA LEU A 218 -1.96 -4.90 8.84
C LEU A 218 -1.67 -3.40 8.96
N SER A 219 -2.69 -2.61 9.30
CA SER A 219 -2.56 -1.17 9.49
C SER A 219 -3.50 -0.65 10.56
N ALA A 220 -3.03 0.31 11.35
CA ALA A 220 -3.88 1.02 12.31
C ALA A 220 -4.96 1.89 11.62
N ARG A 221 -4.78 2.24 10.34
CA ARG A 221 -5.71 3.09 9.57
C ARG A 221 -6.92 2.32 9.02
N GLY A 222 -6.92 0.99 9.08
CA GLY A 222 -8.04 0.19 8.58
C GLY A 222 -7.64 -1.22 8.12
N GLY A 223 -8.43 -1.79 7.21
CA GLY A 223 -8.20 -3.13 6.70
C GLY A 223 -8.51 -4.23 7.71
N SER A 224 -7.80 -5.35 7.60
CA SER A 224 -8.06 -6.57 8.39
C SER A 224 -7.86 -6.34 9.89
N LEU A 225 -6.81 -5.59 10.28
CA LEU A 225 -6.49 -5.34 11.68
C LEU A 225 -7.66 -4.69 12.45
N ARG A 226 -8.35 -3.71 11.84
CA ARG A 226 -9.50 -3.05 12.46
C ARG A 226 -10.63 -4.02 12.80
N ARG A 227 -10.79 -5.10 12.02
CA ARG A 227 -11.82 -6.13 12.25
C ARG A 227 -11.37 -7.19 13.25
N MET A 228 -10.08 -7.49 13.27
CA MET A 228 -9.49 -8.45 14.20
C MET A 228 -9.38 -7.88 15.62
N LEU A 229 -9.13 -6.57 15.77
CA LEU A 229 -8.77 -5.99 17.06
C LEU A 229 -9.87 -6.09 18.15
N PRO A 230 -11.17 -5.86 17.88
CA PRO A 230 -12.22 -5.97 18.91
C PRO A 230 -12.33 -7.36 19.57
N PRO A 231 -12.47 -8.49 18.84
CA PRO A 231 -12.56 -9.80 19.48
C PRO A 231 -11.27 -10.17 20.21
N PHE A 232 -10.10 -9.83 19.67
CA PHE A 232 -8.83 -10.04 20.38
C PHE A 232 -8.75 -9.27 21.70
N ARG A 233 -9.18 -8.01 21.72
CA ARG A 233 -9.24 -7.20 22.97
C ARG A 233 -10.27 -7.72 23.97
N ALA A 234 -11.31 -8.40 23.51
CA ALA A 234 -12.32 -9.03 24.36
C ALA A 234 -11.90 -10.43 24.87
N GLY A 235 -10.68 -10.90 24.57
CA GLY A 235 -10.23 -12.24 24.94
C GLY A 235 -10.86 -13.37 24.10
N LEU A 236 -11.52 -13.01 22.99
CA LEU A 236 -12.17 -13.94 22.04
C LEU A 236 -11.28 -14.21 20.81
N GLY A 237 -10.00 -13.83 20.86
CA GLY A 237 -9.01 -14.22 19.86
C GLY A 237 -8.71 -15.72 19.97
N GLY A 238 -8.63 -16.42 18.85
CA GLY A 238 -8.23 -17.83 18.85
C GLY A 238 -6.83 -18.05 19.46
N ARG A 239 -6.55 -19.29 19.89
CA ARG A 239 -5.19 -19.68 20.31
C ARG A 239 -4.25 -19.58 19.10
N LEU A 240 -3.12 -18.89 19.28
CA LEU A 240 -2.00 -18.88 18.33
C LEU A 240 -1.29 -20.22 18.33
#